data_AF-A0AAW3WHT8-F1
#
_entry.id   AF-A0AAW3WHT8-F1
#
_cell.length_a   1.000
_cell.length_b   1.000
_cell.length_c   1.000
_cell.angle_alpha   90.00
_cell.angle_beta   90.00
_cell.angle_gamma   90.00
#
_symmetry.space_group_name_H-M   'P 1'
#
loop_
_entity.id
_entity.type
_entity.pdbx_description
1 polymer ?
#
loop_
_entity_poly.entity_id
_entity_poly.type
_entity_poly.pdbx_seq_one_letter_code
_entity_poly.pdbx_strand_id
1 'polypeptide(L)'
;MDKMKEFLEDEDKRTVIFLILSAFSLLISFLHIWNFKIDIAWLAIILCGAPIVKGAIVGLVTEFDIKADVLVAVALVASVLIGETFAAGEVAFIMTLGALLEERTVAKAREGIEKLVTLTPRTARIVRDGIESIIPAEEVKISDILRVLPGETIAVDGIITSGQTSINQSVMTGESMPVDKGVGDEVFSGTVNQFGAFDMKATKVDEDSSLKRMIKLVESADASKAKIVGMADKWATWIVVIALVSAAGTWFVTGEIIRAVTILVVFCPCSLVLATPTAIMAGIGNATKHGILVHEGDTLERLAKVRRIAFDKTGTLTYGKPDVVAIESFDTSISSEKLLAITASAELRSEHPLGKSIVSHFKTISSHTLEDPQEFELIAGRGVKSIVSGNTILAGNT
;
A
#
# COMPACT_ATOMS: atom_id res chain seq x y z
N MET A 1 -10.46 21.85 30.60
CA MET A 1 -10.04 22.83 29.57
C MET A 1 -9.03 22.21 28.61
N ASP A 2 -8.10 21.38 29.08
CA ASP A 2 -7.09 20.72 28.22
C ASP A 2 -7.66 19.71 27.22
N LYS A 3 -8.65 18.90 27.62
CA LYS A 3 -9.37 18.02 26.68
C LYS A 3 -10.08 18.75 25.54
N MET A 4 -10.43 20.03 25.72
CA MET A 4 -11.08 20.83 24.67
C MET A 4 -10.05 21.46 23.71
N LYS A 5 -8.81 21.67 24.17
CA LYS A 5 -7.69 22.08 23.32
C LYS A 5 -7.15 20.92 22.48
N GLU A 6 -6.91 19.75 23.07
CA GLU A 6 -6.54 18.53 22.32
C GLU A 6 -7.62 18.16 21.28
N PHE A 7 -8.90 18.38 21.59
CA PHE A 7 -10.00 18.09 20.66
C PHE A 7 -10.12 19.13 19.53
N LEU A 8 -9.59 20.34 19.71
CA LEU A 8 -9.52 21.41 18.70
C LEU A 8 -8.24 21.35 17.84
N GLU A 9 -7.23 20.58 18.25
CA GLU A 9 -6.02 20.31 17.47
C GLU A 9 -6.27 19.29 16.35
N ASP A 10 -7.27 18.41 16.51
CA ASP A 10 -7.73 17.51 15.46
C ASP A 10 -8.51 18.29 14.40
N GLU A 11 -7.83 18.57 13.28
CA GLU A 11 -8.30 19.38 12.16
C GLU A 11 -9.65 18.87 11.59
N ASP A 12 -9.83 17.56 11.59
CA ASP A 12 -11.00 16.87 11.06
C ASP A 12 -12.24 17.08 11.96
N LYS A 13 -12.03 17.03 13.28
CA LYS A 13 -13.08 17.33 14.27
C LYS A 13 -13.44 18.81 14.31
N ARG A 14 -12.44 19.69 14.19
CA ARG A 14 -12.64 21.15 14.13
C ARG A 14 -13.53 21.53 12.95
N THR A 15 -13.27 20.96 11.77
CA THR A 15 -14.06 21.21 10.54
C THR A 15 -15.51 20.76 10.70
N VAL A 16 -15.77 19.59 11.31
CA VAL A 16 -17.13 19.13 11.62
C VAL A 16 -17.88 20.10 12.53
N ILE A 17 -17.23 20.61 13.59
CA ILE A 17 -17.83 21.58 14.50
C ILE A 17 -18.19 22.87 13.76
N PHE A 18 -17.27 23.38 12.93
CA PHE A 18 -17.50 24.59 12.14
C PHE A 18 -18.69 24.42 11.20
N LEU A 19 -18.84 23.26 10.56
CA LEU A 19 -19.99 22.96 9.72
C LEU A 19 -21.31 22.92 10.50
N ILE A 20 -21.35 22.28 11.67
CA ILE A 20 -22.57 22.21 12.49
C ILE A 20 -23.00 23.61 12.93
N LEU A 21 -22.06 24.43 13.41
CA LEU A 21 -22.33 25.81 13.84
C LEU A 21 -22.77 26.68 12.66
N SER A 22 -22.14 26.52 11.50
CA SER A 22 -22.48 27.26 10.28
C SER A 22 -23.86 26.87 9.73
N ALA A 23 -24.20 25.58 9.73
CA ALA A 23 -25.52 25.10 9.33
C ALA A 23 -26.62 25.69 10.22
N PHE A 24 -26.40 25.72 11.53
CA PHE A 24 -27.35 26.32 12.48
C PHE A 24 -27.49 27.83 12.28
N SER A 25 -26.36 28.52 12.06
CA SER A 25 -26.33 29.96 11.74
C SER A 25 -27.12 30.29 10.47
N LEU A 26 -26.90 29.55 9.38
CA LEU A 26 -27.60 29.74 8.12
C LEU A 26 -29.10 29.41 8.23
N LEU A 27 -29.46 28.36 8.98
CA LEU A 27 -30.86 28.00 9.21
C LEU A 27 -31.62 29.10 9.96
N ILE A 28 -31.00 29.71 10.97
CA ILE A 28 -31.58 30.84 11.72
C ILE A 28 -31.72 32.07 10.82
N SER A 29 -30.71 32.37 10.02
CA SER A 29 -30.74 33.49 9.06
C SER A 29 -31.85 33.29 8.02
N PHE A 30 -31.97 32.09 7.44
CA PHE A 30 -33.01 31.75 6.46
C PHE A 30 -34.43 31.89 7.01
N LEU A 31 -34.67 31.36 8.21
CA LEU A 31 -36.00 31.38 8.85
C LEU A 31 -36.36 32.73 9.47
N HIS A 32 -35.48 33.74 9.40
CA HIS A 32 -35.68 35.06 9.99
C HIS A 32 -36.10 35.02 11.48
N ILE A 33 -35.67 34.00 12.23
CA ILE A 33 -36.09 33.76 13.61
C ILE A 33 -35.59 34.86 14.55
N TRP A 34 -34.47 35.50 14.19
CA TRP A 34 -33.85 36.58 14.97
C TRP A 34 -33.40 37.74 14.06
N ASN A 35 -34.12 38.86 14.10
CA ASN A 35 -33.73 40.10 13.43
C ASN A 35 -32.71 40.88 14.28
N PHE A 36 -31.44 40.48 14.24
CA PHE A 36 -30.33 41.32 14.71
C PHE A 36 -29.95 42.36 13.64
N LYS A 37 -29.25 43.43 14.05
CA LYS A 37 -28.67 44.43 13.11
C LYS A 37 -27.54 43.85 12.24
N ILE A 38 -26.99 42.70 12.62
CA ILE A 38 -25.95 41.97 11.91
C ILE A 38 -26.53 40.60 11.58
N ASP A 39 -26.46 40.21 10.32
CA ASP A 39 -26.91 38.89 9.85
C ASP A 39 -26.09 37.78 10.54
N ILE A 40 -26.78 36.79 11.11
CA ILE A 40 -26.17 35.65 11.79
C ILE A 40 -25.34 34.80 10.80
N ALA A 41 -25.58 34.91 9.49
CA ALA A 41 -24.79 34.27 8.44
C ALA A 41 -23.29 34.62 8.49
N TRP A 42 -22.92 35.75 9.12
CA TRP A 42 -21.51 36.09 9.39
C TRP A 42 -20.75 35.01 10.17
N LEU A 43 -21.44 34.25 11.02
CA LEU A 43 -20.83 33.13 11.73
C LEU A 43 -20.34 32.05 10.74
N ALA A 44 -21.15 31.72 9.73
CA ALA A 44 -20.76 30.77 8.68
C ALA A 44 -19.61 31.30 7.82
N ILE A 45 -19.64 32.59 7.46
CA ILE A 45 -18.57 33.24 6.71
C ILE A 45 -17.24 33.18 7.47
N ILE A 46 -17.25 33.41 8.79
CA ILE A 46 -16.03 33.40 9.59
C ILE A 46 -15.52 31.96 9.79
N LEU A 47 -16.40 31.02 10.14
CA LEU A 47 -15.99 29.65 10.47
C LEU A 47 -15.59 28.84 9.23
N CYS A 48 -16.33 28.95 8.13
CA CYS A 48 -16.08 28.22 6.90
C CYS A 48 -15.33 29.04 5.85
N GLY A 49 -15.60 30.34 5.75
CA GLY A 49 -15.01 31.21 4.72
C GLY A 49 -13.58 31.66 5.01
N ALA A 50 -13.24 31.97 6.27
CA ALA A 50 -11.88 32.41 6.61
C ALA A 50 -10.80 31.34 6.32
N PRO A 51 -11.01 30.04 6.61
CA PRO A 51 -10.08 28.98 6.20
C PRO A 51 -9.90 28.91 4.67
N ILE A 52 -10.98 29.05 3.89
CA ILE A 52 -10.92 29.02 2.41
C ILE A 52 -10.08 30.18 1.89
N VAL A 53 -10.33 31.40 2.37
CA VAL A 53 -9.58 32.59 1.96
C VAL A 53 -8.10 32.46 2.37
N LYS A 54 -7.82 31.96 3.57
CA LYS A 54 -6.45 31.70 4.02
C LYS A 54 -5.74 30.69 3.12
N GLY A 55 -6.40 29.57 2.81
CA GLY A 55 -5.88 28.54 1.92
C GLY A 55 -5.58 29.08 0.53
N ALA A 56 -6.51 29.84 -0.06
CA ALA A 56 -6.34 30.48 -1.35
C ALA A 56 -5.16 31.47 -1.38
N ILE A 57 -4.99 32.29 -0.33
CA ILE A 57 -3.85 33.22 -0.23
C ILE A 57 -2.53 32.45 -0.13
N VAL A 58 -2.47 31.42 0.72
CA VAL A 58 -1.26 30.60 0.87
C VAL A 58 -0.92 29.95 -0.47
N GLY A 59 -1.85 29.20 -1.08
CA GLY A 59 -1.63 28.51 -2.36
C GLY A 59 -1.24 29.46 -3.51
N LEU A 60 -1.85 30.64 -3.58
CA LEU A 60 -1.49 31.63 -4.59
C LEU A 60 -0.06 32.17 -4.39
N VAL A 61 0.37 32.38 -3.15
CA VAL A 61 1.68 32.97 -2.82
C VAL A 61 2.81 31.94 -2.83
N THR A 62 2.57 30.73 -2.34
CA THR A 62 3.62 29.69 -2.22
C THR A 62 3.75 28.85 -3.49
N GLU A 63 2.63 28.51 -4.14
CA GLU A 63 2.60 27.52 -5.21
C GLU A 63 2.18 28.09 -6.58
N PHE A 64 1.80 29.37 -6.64
CA PHE A 64 1.20 30.00 -7.83
C PHE A 64 0.00 29.23 -8.38
N ASP A 65 -0.75 28.58 -7.50
CA ASP A 65 -1.80 27.66 -7.89
C ASP A 65 -3.14 28.39 -8.09
N ILE A 66 -3.47 28.70 -9.34
CA ILE A 66 -4.74 29.36 -9.72
C ILE A 66 -5.82 28.29 -9.91
N LYS A 67 -6.18 27.62 -8.81
CA LYS A 67 -7.21 26.58 -8.75
C LYS A 67 -8.55 27.12 -8.23
N ALA A 68 -9.50 26.20 -8.05
CA ALA A 68 -10.87 26.48 -7.60
C ALA A 68 -10.93 27.34 -6.33
N ASP A 69 -10.00 27.16 -5.40
CA ASP A 69 -9.97 27.87 -4.11
C ASP A 69 -9.84 29.38 -4.27
N VAL A 70 -9.06 29.85 -5.26
CA VAL A 70 -8.91 31.27 -5.56
C VAL A 70 -10.21 31.86 -6.07
N LEU A 71 -10.91 31.15 -6.97
CA LEU A 71 -12.19 31.61 -7.51
C LEU A 71 -13.25 31.70 -6.41
N VAL A 72 -13.33 30.69 -5.54
CA VAL A 72 -14.25 30.67 -4.39
C VAL A 72 -13.93 31.79 -3.42
N ALA A 73 -12.64 32.01 -3.10
CA ALA A 73 -12.23 33.08 -2.20
C ALA A 73 -12.60 34.47 -2.74
N VAL A 74 -12.37 34.72 -4.04
CA VAL A 74 -12.75 35.99 -4.68
C VAL A 74 -14.27 36.17 -4.69
N ALA A 75 -15.03 35.12 -5.03
CA ALA A 75 -16.49 35.16 -5.03
C ALA A 75 -17.06 35.43 -3.63
N LEU A 76 -16.49 34.81 -2.60
CA LEU A 76 -16.89 34.98 -1.20
C LEU A 76 -16.60 36.42 -0.72
N VAL A 77 -15.40 36.94 -0.96
CA VAL A 77 -15.04 38.32 -0.61
C VAL A 77 -15.93 39.32 -1.36
N ALA A 78 -16.16 39.10 -2.65
CA ALA A 78 -17.01 39.99 -3.44
C ALA A 78 -18.48 39.97 -2.98
N SER A 79 -19.01 38.81 -2.61
CA SER A 79 -20.36 38.67 -2.06
C SER A 79 -20.52 39.44 -0.74
N VAL A 80 -19.50 39.37 0.13
CA VAL A 80 -19.46 40.15 1.38
C VAL A 80 -19.43 41.66 1.11
N LEU A 81 -18.63 42.11 0.12
CA LEU A 81 -18.53 43.53 -0.23
C LEU A 81 -19.82 44.12 -0.82
N ILE A 82 -20.61 43.31 -1.51
CA ILE A 82 -21.90 43.71 -2.08
C ILE A 82 -23.01 43.73 -1.01
N GLY A 83 -22.78 43.10 0.14
CA GLY A 83 -23.76 42.98 1.22
C GLY A 83 -24.62 41.71 1.16
N GLU A 84 -24.31 40.78 0.26
CA GLU A 84 -24.97 39.48 0.11
C GLU A 84 -24.40 38.46 1.11
N THR A 85 -24.63 38.71 2.41
CA THR A 85 -24.06 37.93 3.52
C THR A 85 -24.59 36.51 3.57
N PHE A 86 -25.88 36.30 3.29
CA PHE A 86 -26.48 34.98 3.27
C PHE A 86 -25.84 34.09 2.18
N ALA A 87 -25.73 34.62 0.95
CA ALA A 87 -25.12 33.89 -0.17
C ALA A 87 -23.64 33.56 0.08
N ALA A 88 -22.88 34.51 0.65
CA ALA A 88 -21.48 34.27 1.03
C ALA A 88 -21.34 33.14 2.06
N GLY A 89 -22.23 33.13 3.07
CA GLY A 89 -22.24 32.10 4.11
C GLY A 89 -22.65 30.72 3.56
N GLU A 90 -23.64 30.66 2.69
CA GLU A 90 -24.09 29.42 2.04
C GLU A 90 -22.98 28.79 1.19
N VAL A 91 -22.33 29.60 0.34
CA VAL A 91 -21.20 29.14 -0.48
C VAL A 91 -20.08 28.61 0.42
N ALA A 92 -19.68 29.35 1.46
CA ALA A 92 -18.65 28.90 2.39
C ALA A 92 -18.99 27.53 3.02
N PHE A 93 -20.24 27.37 3.47
CA PHE A 93 -20.70 26.13 4.10
C PHE A 93 -20.67 24.93 3.15
N ILE A 94 -21.23 25.07 1.94
CA ILE A 94 -21.29 23.97 0.96
C ILE A 94 -19.86 23.56 0.56
N MET A 95 -18.94 24.51 0.43
CA MET A 95 -17.55 24.25 0.08
C MET A 95 -16.80 23.48 1.16
N THR A 96 -16.89 23.92 2.42
CA THR A 96 -16.27 23.21 3.53
C THR A 96 -16.87 21.80 3.71
N LEU A 97 -18.17 21.63 3.46
CA LEU A 97 -18.83 20.33 3.52
C LEU A 97 -18.29 19.38 2.43
N GLY A 98 -18.13 19.88 1.21
CA GLY A 98 -17.55 19.12 0.10
C GLY A 98 -16.14 18.64 0.40
N ALA A 99 -15.27 19.54 0.88
CA ALA A 99 -13.90 19.21 1.25
C ALA A 99 -13.82 18.15 2.36
N LEU A 100 -14.65 18.26 3.41
CA LEU A 100 -14.70 17.26 4.48
C LEU A 100 -15.13 15.88 3.97
N LEU A 101 -16.13 15.82 3.07
CA LEU A 101 -16.59 14.56 2.50
C LEU A 101 -15.50 13.88 1.64
N GLU A 102 -14.71 14.68 0.92
CA GLU A 102 -13.55 14.20 0.16
C GLU A 102 -12.48 13.62 1.10
N GLU A 103 -12.03 14.39 2.08
CA GLU A 103 -10.96 14.00 3.01
C GLU A 103 -11.31 12.71 3.76
N ARG A 104 -12.56 12.60 4.24
CA ARG A 104 -13.08 11.38 4.87
C ARG A 104 -13.07 10.16 3.94
N THR A 105 -13.34 10.37 2.66
CA THR A 105 -13.36 9.29 1.66
C THR A 105 -11.94 8.81 1.38
N VAL A 106 -10.98 9.73 1.25
CA VAL A 106 -9.55 9.44 1.06
C VAL A 106 -8.97 8.73 2.30
N ALA A 107 -9.23 9.26 3.50
CA ALA A 107 -8.68 8.74 4.75
C ALA A 107 -9.13 7.29 5.02
N LYS A 108 -10.41 6.97 4.79
CA LYS A 108 -10.93 5.61 4.93
C LYS A 108 -10.30 4.62 3.95
N ALA A 109 -9.89 5.07 2.76
CA ALA A 109 -9.18 4.21 1.81
C ALA A 109 -7.74 3.90 2.28
N ARG A 110 -7.06 4.88 2.91
CA ARG A 110 -5.68 4.75 3.41
C ARG A 110 -5.55 3.83 4.62
N GLU A 111 -6.51 3.85 5.55
CA GLU A 111 -6.48 3.02 6.77
C GLU A 111 -6.44 1.50 6.48
N GLY A 112 -6.96 1.08 5.32
CA GLY A 112 -6.92 -0.32 4.89
C GLY A 112 -5.52 -0.78 4.43
N ILE A 113 -4.66 0.14 4.01
CA ILE A 113 -3.33 -0.14 3.45
C ILE A 113 -2.27 -0.23 4.57
N GLU A 114 -2.40 0.60 5.61
CA GLU A 114 -1.41 0.76 6.69
C GLU A 114 -1.28 -0.49 7.59
N LYS A 115 -2.33 -1.32 7.67
CA LYS A 115 -2.35 -2.55 8.49
C LYS A 115 -1.47 -3.69 7.94
N LEU A 116 -0.76 -3.49 6.83
CA LEU A 116 -0.01 -4.54 6.12
C LEU A 116 1.50 -4.28 5.97
N VAL A 117 2.02 -3.14 6.46
CA VAL A 117 3.46 -2.75 6.35
C VAL A 117 4.36 -3.48 7.39
N THR A 118 3.83 -4.48 8.09
CA THR A 118 4.45 -5.10 9.27
C THR A 118 5.43 -6.24 8.99
N LEU A 119 5.94 -6.38 7.76
CA LEU A 119 6.80 -7.51 7.36
C LEU A 119 8.30 -7.18 7.24
N THR A 120 8.72 -5.94 7.50
CA THR A 120 10.14 -5.58 7.41
C THR A 120 10.91 -6.13 8.63
N PRO A 121 12.00 -6.90 8.43
CA PRO A 121 12.86 -7.33 9.52
C PRO A 121 13.49 -6.10 10.20
N ARG A 122 13.29 -5.95 11.51
CA ARG A 122 13.82 -4.80 12.26
C ARG A 122 15.25 -5.01 12.76
N THR A 123 15.73 -6.24 12.75
CA THR A 123 16.99 -6.63 13.39
C THR A 123 17.78 -7.59 12.53
N ALA A 124 19.11 -7.52 12.63
CA ALA A 124 20.06 -8.45 12.03
C ALA A 124 21.02 -8.98 13.11
N ARG A 125 21.47 -10.22 12.94
CA ARG A 125 22.46 -10.86 13.82
C ARG A 125 23.84 -10.76 13.17
N ILE A 126 24.72 -9.98 13.79
CA ILE A 126 26.10 -9.78 13.32
C ILE A 126 27.07 -10.66 14.11
N VAL A 127 28.10 -11.16 13.44
CA VAL A 127 29.19 -11.92 14.03
C VAL A 127 30.48 -11.10 13.94
N ARG A 128 31.02 -10.67 15.08
CA ARG A 128 32.33 -10.00 15.18
C ARG A 128 33.19 -10.72 16.20
N ASP A 129 34.41 -11.09 15.80
CA ASP A 129 35.37 -11.80 16.67
C ASP A 129 34.81 -13.08 17.32
N GLY A 130 33.88 -13.76 16.62
CA GLY A 130 33.21 -14.97 17.11
C GLY A 130 32.07 -14.73 18.10
N ILE A 131 31.76 -13.46 18.43
CA ILE A 131 30.64 -13.08 19.29
C ILE A 131 29.46 -12.65 18.43
N GLU A 132 28.30 -13.23 18.70
CA GLU A 132 27.04 -12.84 18.07
C GLU A 132 26.39 -11.69 18.83
N SER A 133 25.95 -10.65 18.11
CA SER A 133 25.09 -9.61 18.66
C SER A 133 23.93 -9.30 17.72
N ILE A 134 22.80 -8.89 18.28
CA ILE A 134 21.63 -8.47 17.51
C ILE A 134 21.65 -6.95 17.45
N ILE A 135 21.67 -6.42 16.23
CA ILE A 135 21.66 -4.98 15.95
C ILE A 135 20.44 -4.63 15.08
N PRO A 136 19.98 -3.37 15.07
CA PRO A 136 19.01 -2.91 14.09
C PRO A 136 19.50 -3.16 12.67
N ALA A 137 18.60 -3.54 11.76
CA ALA A 137 18.96 -3.82 10.36
C ALA A 137 19.57 -2.60 9.65
N GLU A 138 19.23 -1.40 10.10
CA GLU A 138 19.73 -0.10 9.61
C GLU A 138 21.20 0.16 9.97
N GLU A 139 21.72 -0.49 11.03
CA GLU A 139 23.10 -0.30 11.49
C GLU A 139 24.10 -1.24 10.80
N VAL A 140 23.61 -2.16 9.96
CA VAL A 140 24.43 -3.11 9.22
C VAL A 140 25.24 -2.39 8.14
N LYS A 141 26.56 -2.65 8.09
CA LYS A 141 27.46 -2.06 7.10
C LYS A 141 27.86 -3.08 6.04
N ILE A 142 28.22 -2.57 4.86
CA ILE A 142 28.82 -3.38 3.79
C ILE A 142 30.06 -4.09 4.35
N SER A 143 30.20 -5.37 4.02
CA SER A 143 31.23 -6.29 4.52
C SER A 143 31.08 -6.80 5.96
N ASP A 144 30.04 -6.42 6.70
CA ASP A 144 29.73 -7.11 7.96
C ASP A 144 29.37 -8.58 7.69
N ILE A 145 29.77 -9.47 8.60
CA ILE A 145 29.40 -10.88 8.59
C ILE A 145 28.15 -11.07 9.44
N LEU A 146 27.09 -11.57 8.82
CA LEU A 146 25.82 -11.84 9.46
C LEU A 146 25.57 -13.33 9.52
N ARG A 147 25.02 -13.81 10.64
CA ARG A 147 24.56 -15.18 10.78
C ARG A 147 23.05 -15.22 10.67
N VAL A 148 22.54 -16.07 9.80
CA VAL A 148 21.11 -16.24 9.60
C VAL A 148 20.72 -17.67 10.00
N LEU A 149 19.84 -17.77 10.99
CA LEU A 149 19.33 -19.06 11.47
C LEU A 149 18.12 -19.54 10.65
N PRO A 150 17.80 -20.84 10.68
CA PRO A 150 16.58 -21.36 10.07
C PRO A 150 15.34 -20.64 10.61
N GLY A 151 14.47 -20.20 9.70
CA GLY A 151 13.25 -19.42 10.01
C GLY A 151 13.45 -17.91 10.14
N GLU A 152 14.70 -17.41 10.16
CA GLU A 152 14.96 -15.98 10.17
C GLU A 152 14.85 -15.37 8.76
N THR A 153 14.32 -14.15 8.68
CA THR A 153 14.32 -13.36 7.44
C THR A 153 15.66 -12.68 7.26
N ILE A 154 16.19 -12.73 6.04
CA ILE A 154 17.45 -12.09 5.67
C ILE A 154 17.24 -10.56 5.67
N ALA A 155 18.03 -9.85 6.49
CA ALA A 155 17.84 -8.42 6.70
C ALA A 155 18.39 -7.54 5.54
N VAL A 156 19.52 -7.94 4.93
CA VAL A 156 20.22 -7.18 3.88
C VAL A 156 20.69 -8.13 2.76
N ASP A 157 21.01 -7.59 1.59
CA ASP A 157 21.53 -8.42 0.49
C ASP A 157 23.00 -8.78 0.76
N GLY A 158 23.44 -9.96 0.34
CA GLY A 158 24.81 -10.42 0.58
C GLY A 158 25.19 -11.68 -0.17
N ILE A 159 26.37 -12.22 0.17
CA ILE A 159 26.92 -13.46 -0.41
C ILE A 159 27.24 -14.43 0.72
N ILE A 160 26.87 -15.71 0.56
CA ILE A 160 27.16 -16.74 1.55
C ILE A 160 28.67 -17.01 1.62
N THR A 161 29.22 -16.97 2.82
CA THR A 161 30.63 -17.22 3.12
C THR A 161 30.87 -18.57 3.79
N SER A 162 29.89 -19.10 4.51
CA SER A 162 29.95 -20.40 5.18
C SER A 162 28.54 -20.98 5.34
N GLY A 163 28.42 -22.31 5.28
CA GLY A 163 27.17 -23.04 5.41
C GLY A 163 26.47 -23.34 4.08
N GLN A 164 25.39 -24.10 4.17
CA GLN A 164 24.49 -24.44 3.07
C GLN A 164 23.05 -24.33 3.59
N THR A 165 22.15 -23.88 2.73
CA THR A 165 20.77 -23.56 3.08
C THR A 165 19.85 -23.74 1.88
N SER A 166 18.54 -23.75 2.11
CA SER A 166 17.57 -23.39 1.07
C SER A 166 16.79 -22.16 1.50
N ILE A 167 16.65 -21.21 0.59
CA ILE A 167 16.07 -19.90 0.87
C ILE A 167 14.73 -19.78 0.14
N ASN A 168 13.69 -19.41 0.87
CA ASN A 168 12.41 -19.06 0.27
C ASN A 168 12.46 -17.63 -0.28
N GLN A 169 12.50 -17.54 -1.61
CA GLN A 169 12.53 -16.28 -2.34
C GLN A 169 11.16 -15.87 -2.90
N SER A 170 10.04 -16.42 -2.38
CA SER A 170 8.70 -16.16 -2.90
C SER A 170 8.31 -14.69 -2.85
N VAL A 171 8.81 -13.95 -1.87
CA VAL A 171 8.59 -12.50 -1.73
C VAL A 171 9.20 -11.72 -2.90
N MET A 172 10.31 -12.21 -3.47
CA MET A 172 11.05 -11.53 -4.54
C MET A 172 10.74 -12.07 -5.93
N THR A 173 10.61 -13.38 -6.06
CA THR A 173 10.49 -14.08 -7.35
C THR A 173 9.06 -14.52 -7.66
N GLY A 174 8.18 -14.57 -6.65
CA GLY A 174 6.87 -15.21 -6.75
C GLY A 174 6.93 -16.75 -6.74
N GLU A 175 8.10 -17.36 -6.88
CA GLU A 175 8.25 -18.80 -6.89
C GLU A 175 8.15 -19.37 -5.47
N SER A 176 7.27 -20.34 -5.27
CA SER A 176 7.01 -20.94 -3.96
C SER A 176 8.05 -21.98 -3.55
N MET A 177 8.89 -22.45 -4.48
CA MET A 177 9.94 -23.42 -4.20
C MET A 177 11.18 -22.71 -3.65
N PRO A 178 11.69 -23.09 -2.47
CA PRO A 178 12.97 -22.63 -1.97
C PRO A 178 14.10 -23.02 -2.91
N VAL A 179 15.10 -22.17 -3.00
CA VAL A 179 16.28 -22.39 -3.83
C VAL A 179 17.44 -22.78 -2.93
N ASP A 180 18.09 -23.90 -3.24
CA ASP A 180 19.31 -24.35 -2.56
C ASP A 180 20.46 -23.39 -2.85
N LYS A 181 21.19 -23.02 -1.79
CA LYS A 181 22.24 -22.01 -1.81
C LYS A 181 23.42 -22.48 -0.96
N GLY A 182 24.62 -22.25 -1.48
CA GLY A 182 25.88 -22.56 -0.81
C GLY A 182 26.86 -21.40 -0.85
N VAL A 183 28.09 -21.68 -0.41
CA VAL A 183 29.17 -20.69 -0.39
C VAL A 183 29.41 -20.09 -1.78
N GLY A 184 29.44 -18.76 -1.85
CA GLY A 184 29.61 -18.01 -3.09
C GLY A 184 28.30 -17.53 -3.74
N ASP A 185 27.15 -18.04 -3.31
CA ASP A 185 25.86 -17.63 -3.86
C ASP A 185 25.34 -16.31 -3.25
N GLU A 186 24.64 -15.53 -4.08
CA GLU A 186 23.92 -14.32 -3.63
C GLU A 186 22.60 -14.66 -2.92
N VAL A 187 22.30 -13.86 -1.89
CA VAL A 187 21.07 -13.89 -1.10
C VAL A 187 20.47 -12.50 -0.97
N PHE A 188 19.14 -12.42 -0.91
CA PHE A 188 18.38 -11.17 -0.98
C PHE A 188 17.65 -10.87 0.33
N SER A 189 17.61 -9.58 0.68
CA SER A 189 16.80 -9.05 1.79
C SER A 189 15.31 -9.38 1.63
N GLY A 190 14.63 -9.64 2.74
CA GLY A 190 13.20 -10.00 2.77
C GLY A 190 12.90 -11.47 2.42
N THR A 191 13.89 -12.22 1.95
CA THR A 191 13.75 -13.68 1.76
C THR A 191 13.96 -14.43 3.07
N VAL A 192 13.37 -15.61 3.21
CA VAL A 192 13.38 -16.36 4.48
C VAL A 192 14.33 -17.54 4.37
N ASN A 193 15.29 -17.64 5.29
CA ASN A 193 16.11 -18.84 5.43
C ASN A 193 15.22 -19.98 5.90
N GLN A 194 15.16 -21.09 5.17
CA GLN A 194 14.41 -22.25 5.63
C GLN A 194 15.29 -23.26 6.37
N PHE A 195 16.52 -23.52 5.91
CA PHE A 195 17.32 -24.65 6.38
C PHE A 195 18.78 -24.27 6.62
N GLY A 196 19.39 -24.89 7.63
CA GLY A 196 20.80 -24.66 7.96
C GLY A 196 21.06 -23.24 8.49
N ALA A 197 22.02 -23.12 9.41
CA ALA A 197 22.60 -21.83 9.71
C ALA A 197 23.67 -21.52 8.68
N PHE A 198 23.70 -20.29 8.18
CA PHE A 198 24.75 -19.84 7.28
C PHE A 198 25.27 -18.46 7.69
N ASP A 199 26.53 -18.21 7.36
CA ASP A 199 27.17 -16.91 7.54
C ASP A 199 27.31 -16.24 6.18
N MET A 200 26.88 -14.98 6.09
CA MET A 200 26.90 -14.19 4.86
C MET A 200 27.64 -12.87 5.05
N LYS A 201 28.26 -12.38 3.98
CA LYS A 201 28.86 -11.05 3.91
C LYS A 201 27.87 -10.07 3.27
N ALA A 202 27.55 -8.99 3.97
CA ALA A 202 26.66 -7.94 3.46
C ALA A 202 27.27 -7.24 2.23
N THR A 203 26.49 -7.10 1.16
CA THR A 203 26.90 -6.43 -0.10
C THR A 203 26.11 -5.15 -0.37
N LYS A 204 24.79 -5.16 -0.14
CA LYS A 204 23.92 -3.97 -0.26
C LYS A 204 23.11 -3.82 1.02
N VAL A 205 23.19 -2.64 1.61
CA VAL A 205 22.55 -2.31 2.89
C VAL A 205 21.59 -1.14 2.71
N ASP A 206 20.66 -0.99 3.66
CA ASP A 206 19.79 0.19 3.75
C ASP A 206 19.01 0.47 2.44
N GLU A 207 19.04 1.71 1.92
CA GLU A 207 18.31 2.16 0.71
C GLU A 207 18.66 1.37 -0.56
N ASP A 208 19.83 0.72 -0.60
CA ASP A 208 20.26 -0.05 -1.76
C ASP A 208 19.79 -1.51 -1.75
N SER A 209 19.23 -1.97 -0.62
CA SER A 209 18.71 -3.33 -0.49
C SER A 209 17.52 -3.60 -1.42
N SER A 210 17.41 -4.85 -1.88
CA SER A 210 16.34 -5.27 -2.79
C SER A 210 14.94 -5.05 -2.19
N LEU A 211 14.76 -5.30 -0.89
CA LEU A 211 13.49 -5.07 -0.19
C LEU A 211 13.16 -3.57 -0.05
N LYS A 212 14.11 -2.70 0.33
CA LYS A 212 13.81 -1.25 0.41
C LYS A 212 13.50 -0.63 -0.95
N ARG A 213 14.17 -1.09 -2.03
CA ARG A 213 13.80 -0.66 -3.40
C ARG A 213 12.35 -1.05 -3.73
N MET A 214 11.91 -2.23 -3.31
CA MET A 214 10.51 -2.66 -3.47
C MET A 214 9.55 -1.83 -2.60
N ILE A 215 9.89 -1.57 -1.33
CA ILE A 215 9.10 -0.71 -0.44
C ILE A 215 8.96 0.69 -1.03
N LYS A 216 10.03 1.29 -1.55
CA LYS A 216 10.02 2.62 -2.17
C LYS A 216 9.14 2.69 -3.42
N LEU A 217 9.02 1.59 -4.16
CA LEU A 217 8.06 1.48 -5.26
C LEU A 217 6.62 1.47 -4.73
N VAL A 218 6.36 0.77 -3.62
CA VAL A 218 5.03 0.64 -3.00
C VAL A 218 4.60 1.90 -2.22
N GLU A 219 5.48 2.55 -1.46
CA GLU A 219 5.22 3.79 -0.71
C GLU A 219 4.96 4.99 -1.63
N SER A 220 5.27 4.87 -2.93
CA SER A 220 4.97 5.89 -3.93
C SER A 220 3.49 5.93 -4.36
N ALA A 221 2.63 5.21 -3.65
CA ALA A 221 1.18 5.14 -3.77
C ALA A 221 0.49 6.48 -3.44
N ASP A 222 0.51 7.43 -4.38
CA ASP A 222 -0.23 8.68 -4.29
C ASP A 222 -1.37 8.72 -5.31
N ALA A 223 -2.57 9.11 -4.85
CA ALA A 223 -3.75 9.34 -5.66
C ALA A 223 -3.53 10.49 -6.66
N SER A 224 -2.67 11.45 -6.31
CA SER A 224 -2.30 12.58 -7.16
C SER A 224 -1.66 12.16 -8.49
N LYS A 225 -1.14 10.93 -8.58
CA LYS A 225 -0.53 10.38 -9.81
C LYS A 225 -1.53 9.96 -10.88
N ALA A 226 -2.83 9.92 -10.58
CA ALA A 226 -3.85 9.60 -11.57
C ALA A 226 -3.87 10.66 -12.69
N LYS A 227 -3.61 10.25 -13.94
CA LYS A 227 -3.56 11.16 -15.09
C LYS A 227 -4.87 11.91 -15.30
N ILE A 228 -5.99 11.26 -15.02
CA ILE A 228 -7.32 11.87 -15.09
C ILE A 228 -7.51 13.01 -14.09
N VAL A 229 -6.88 12.96 -12.90
CA VAL A 229 -6.92 14.05 -11.90
C VAL A 229 -6.18 15.27 -12.44
N GLY A 230 -4.96 15.09 -12.95
CA GLY A 230 -4.21 16.18 -13.57
C GLY A 230 -4.88 16.77 -14.82
N MET A 231 -5.69 15.98 -15.54
CA MET A 231 -6.49 16.51 -16.65
C MET A 231 -7.68 17.33 -16.14
N ALA A 232 -8.38 16.87 -15.09
CA ALA A 232 -9.46 17.61 -14.46
C ALA A 232 -8.95 18.96 -13.91
N ASP A 233 -7.78 18.98 -13.27
CA ASP A 233 -7.14 20.20 -12.76
C ASP A 233 -6.83 21.20 -13.88
N LYS A 234 -6.29 20.74 -15.01
CA LYS A 234 -6.03 21.62 -16.18
C LYS A 234 -7.31 22.26 -16.70
N TRP A 235 -8.39 21.49 -16.79
CA TRP A 235 -9.70 22.03 -17.20
C TRP A 235 -10.25 23.01 -16.17
N ALA A 236 -10.08 22.73 -14.87
CA ALA A 236 -10.48 23.65 -13.81
C ALA A 236 -9.75 25.00 -13.93
N THR A 237 -8.44 25.02 -14.19
CA THR A 237 -7.69 26.26 -14.44
C THR A 237 -8.26 27.05 -15.63
N TRP A 238 -8.57 26.38 -16.75
CA TRP A 238 -9.20 27.05 -17.90
C TRP A 238 -10.58 27.62 -17.56
N ILE A 239 -11.39 26.89 -16.79
CA ILE A 239 -12.70 27.37 -16.31
C ILE A 239 -12.54 28.61 -15.44
N VAL A 240 -11.58 28.64 -14.51
CA VAL A 240 -11.29 29.80 -13.65
C VAL A 240 -10.92 31.03 -14.48
N VAL A 241 -10.05 30.87 -15.48
CA VAL A 241 -9.66 31.98 -16.37
C VAL A 241 -10.87 32.51 -17.15
N ILE A 242 -11.69 31.62 -17.72
CA ILE A 242 -12.91 32.01 -18.46
C ILE A 242 -13.90 32.72 -17.52
N ALA A 243 -14.07 32.23 -16.29
CA ALA A 243 -14.94 32.82 -15.29
C ALA A 243 -14.50 34.25 -14.93
N LEU A 244 -13.20 34.47 -14.69
CA LEU A 244 -12.66 35.80 -14.38
C LEU A 244 -12.82 36.77 -15.56
N VAL A 245 -12.49 36.33 -16.78
CA VAL A 245 -12.61 37.17 -17.99
C VAL A 245 -14.07 37.52 -18.27
N SER A 246 -14.99 36.55 -18.16
CA SER A 246 -16.42 36.78 -18.39
C SER A 246 -17.06 37.64 -17.29
N ALA A 247 -16.67 37.47 -16.04
CA ALA A 247 -17.12 38.32 -14.93
C ALA A 247 -16.64 39.77 -15.12
N ALA A 248 -15.34 39.97 -15.42
CA ALA A 248 -14.79 41.29 -15.68
C ALA A 248 -15.42 41.96 -16.91
N GLY A 249 -15.61 41.21 -18.00
CA GLY A 249 -16.27 41.70 -19.21
C GLY A 249 -17.73 42.09 -18.97
N THR A 250 -18.47 41.27 -18.21
CA THR A 250 -19.86 41.57 -17.85
C THR A 250 -19.95 42.82 -16.99
N TRP A 251 -19.08 42.96 -15.98
CA TRP A 251 -19.01 44.18 -15.18
C TRP A 251 -18.69 45.41 -16.01
N PHE A 252 -17.71 45.32 -16.92
CA PHE A 252 -17.32 46.44 -17.79
C PHE A 252 -18.45 46.90 -18.72
N VAL A 253 -19.23 45.97 -19.28
CA VAL A 253 -20.32 46.29 -20.21
C VAL A 253 -21.59 46.75 -19.48
N THR A 254 -21.95 46.11 -18.37
CA THR A 254 -23.23 46.36 -17.68
C THR A 254 -23.13 47.37 -16.55
N GLY A 255 -21.95 47.58 -15.98
CA GLY A 255 -21.75 48.33 -14.74
C GLY A 255 -22.24 47.62 -13.47
N GLU A 256 -22.89 46.45 -13.60
CA GLU A 256 -23.51 45.74 -12.48
C GLU A 256 -22.55 44.71 -11.86
N ILE A 257 -21.96 45.06 -10.71
CA ILE A 257 -21.04 44.17 -9.98
C ILE A 257 -21.70 42.87 -9.52
N ILE A 258 -23.02 42.92 -9.23
CA ILE A 258 -23.80 41.75 -8.81
C ILE A 258 -23.74 40.66 -9.87
N ARG A 259 -23.91 41.00 -11.16
CA ARG A 259 -23.87 40.03 -12.26
C ARG A 259 -22.49 39.38 -12.41
N ALA A 260 -21.43 40.15 -12.20
CA ALA A 260 -20.07 39.64 -12.23
C ALA A 260 -19.82 38.64 -11.10
N VAL A 261 -20.27 38.95 -9.88
CA VAL A 261 -20.16 38.02 -8.75
C VAL A 261 -21.01 36.76 -8.96
N THR A 262 -22.21 36.89 -9.51
CA THR A 262 -23.03 35.72 -9.88
C THR A 262 -22.28 34.78 -10.84
N ILE A 263 -21.57 35.33 -11.84
CA ILE A 263 -20.75 34.53 -12.75
C ILE A 263 -19.65 33.80 -11.98
N LEU A 264 -18.91 34.47 -11.08
CA LEU A 264 -17.84 33.83 -10.31
C LEU A 264 -18.35 32.68 -9.44
N VAL A 265 -19.52 32.84 -8.81
CA VAL A 265 -20.14 31.80 -7.98
C VAL A 265 -20.61 30.61 -8.85
N VAL A 266 -21.30 30.87 -9.95
CA VAL A 266 -21.88 29.83 -10.83
C VAL A 266 -20.80 29.01 -11.52
N PHE A 267 -19.67 29.63 -11.88
CA PHE A 267 -18.58 28.96 -12.59
C PHE A 267 -17.65 28.15 -11.68
N CYS A 268 -17.93 27.98 -10.37
CA CYS A 268 -17.01 27.19 -9.55
C CYS A 268 -16.85 25.76 -10.11
N PRO A 269 -15.62 25.34 -10.49
CA PRO A 269 -15.37 23.98 -10.98
C PRO A 269 -15.27 22.96 -9.83
N CYS A 270 -15.78 23.30 -8.65
CA CYS A 270 -15.69 22.53 -7.42
C CYS A 270 -16.06 21.05 -7.60
N SER A 271 -17.20 20.78 -8.25
CA SER A 271 -17.66 19.40 -8.52
C SER A 271 -16.76 18.65 -9.50
N LEU A 272 -16.18 19.35 -10.49
CA LEU A 272 -15.30 18.76 -11.50
C LEU A 272 -13.98 18.29 -10.88
N VAL A 273 -13.36 19.11 -10.03
CA VAL A 273 -12.10 18.81 -9.35
C VAL A 273 -12.29 17.63 -8.40
N LEU A 274 -13.39 17.62 -7.65
CA LEU A 274 -13.66 16.62 -6.61
C LEU A 274 -14.18 15.28 -7.14
N ALA A 275 -14.86 15.26 -8.29
CA ALA A 275 -15.50 14.05 -8.80
C ALA A 275 -14.50 12.91 -9.04
N THR A 276 -13.35 13.23 -9.62
CA THR A 276 -12.33 12.25 -10.01
C THR A 276 -11.64 11.57 -8.83
N PRO A 277 -11.02 12.29 -7.87
CA PRO A 277 -10.39 11.67 -6.70
C PRO A 277 -11.40 10.89 -5.86
N THR A 278 -12.60 11.44 -5.67
CA THR A 278 -13.68 10.74 -4.93
C THR A 278 -14.06 9.42 -5.58
N ALA A 279 -14.25 9.40 -6.91
CA ALA A 279 -14.60 8.18 -7.63
C ALA A 279 -13.49 7.12 -7.57
N ILE A 280 -12.23 7.53 -7.72
CA ILE A 280 -11.07 6.63 -7.63
C ILE A 280 -10.95 6.06 -6.22
N MET A 281 -10.99 6.90 -5.18
CA MET A 281 -10.89 6.45 -3.79
C MET A 281 -12.03 5.53 -3.39
N ALA A 282 -13.27 5.85 -3.80
CA ALA A 282 -14.41 4.96 -3.58
C ALA A 282 -14.23 3.61 -4.29
N GLY A 283 -13.69 3.62 -5.52
CA GLY A 283 -13.36 2.42 -6.28
C GLY A 283 -12.30 1.55 -5.59
N ILE A 284 -11.21 2.17 -5.12
CA ILE A 284 -10.15 1.49 -4.35
C ILE A 284 -10.72 0.91 -3.05
N GLY A 285 -11.45 1.72 -2.28
CA GLY A 285 -12.06 1.27 -1.02
C GLY A 285 -13.04 0.11 -1.22
N ASN A 286 -13.76 0.07 -2.34
CA ASN A 286 -14.64 -1.05 -2.68
C ASN A 286 -13.85 -2.29 -3.11
N ALA A 287 -12.82 -2.15 -3.93
CA ALA A 287 -11.94 -3.26 -4.35
C ALA A 287 -11.27 -3.93 -3.15
N THR A 288 -10.80 -3.14 -2.19
CA THR A 288 -10.15 -3.64 -0.96
C THR A 288 -11.08 -4.52 -0.13
N LYS A 289 -12.40 -4.22 -0.08
CA LYS A 289 -13.39 -5.09 0.61
C LYS A 289 -13.50 -6.49 -0.01
N HIS A 290 -13.09 -6.64 -1.26
CA HIS A 290 -13.04 -7.91 -1.98
C HIS A 290 -11.62 -8.52 -2.02
N GLY A 291 -10.69 -8.02 -1.20
CA GLY A 291 -9.30 -8.50 -1.16
C GLY A 291 -8.44 -8.08 -2.35
N ILE A 292 -8.90 -7.11 -3.15
CA ILE A 292 -8.14 -6.54 -4.27
C ILE A 292 -7.44 -5.28 -3.78
N LEU A 293 -6.13 -5.34 -3.64
CA LEU A 293 -5.32 -4.21 -3.21
C LEU A 293 -4.88 -3.40 -4.42
N VAL A 294 -5.17 -2.10 -4.40
CA VAL A 294 -4.82 -1.16 -5.46
C VAL A 294 -3.79 -0.18 -4.91
N HIS A 295 -2.58 -0.24 -5.46
CA HIS A 295 -1.45 0.55 -4.97
C HIS A 295 -1.41 1.98 -5.54
N GLU A 296 -1.81 2.21 -6.80
CA GLU A 296 -1.71 3.55 -7.42
C GLU A 296 -3.09 4.05 -7.88
N GLY A 297 -3.34 5.36 -7.75
CA GLY A 297 -4.60 5.97 -8.19
C GLY A 297 -4.86 5.82 -9.70
N ASP A 298 -3.81 5.77 -10.51
CA ASP A 298 -3.91 5.53 -11.95
C ASP A 298 -4.14 4.04 -12.30
N THR A 299 -3.98 3.12 -11.35
CA THR A 299 -4.09 1.68 -11.57
C THR A 299 -5.49 1.31 -12.03
N LEU A 300 -6.54 1.92 -11.45
CA LEU A 300 -7.92 1.69 -11.88
C LEU A 300 -8.15 2.17 -13.32
N GLU A 301 -7.59 3.32 -13.70
CA GLU A 301 -7.69 3.85 -15.07
C GLU A 301 -6.95 2.96 -16.08
N ARG A 302 -5.76 2.48 -15.71
CA ARG A 302 -4.97 1.57 -16.54
C ARG A 302 -5.67 0.21 -16.67
N LEU A 303 -6.16 -0.33 -15.56
CA LEU A 303 -6.88 -1.61 -15.51
C LEU A 303 -8.12 -1.56 -16.39
N ALA A 304 -8.88 -0.46 -16.40
CA ALA A 304 -10.02 -0.26 -17.28
C ALA A 304 -9.66 -0.31 -18.78
N LYS A 305 -8.39 -0.04 -19.14
CA LYS A 305 -7.88 -0.10 -20.53
C LYS A 305 -7.21 -1.44 -20.87
N VAL A 306 -7.01 -2.33 -19.88
CA VAL A 306 -6.38 -3.64 -20.10
C VAL A 306 -7.30 -4.51 -20.96
N ARG A 307 -6.73 -5.11 -22.01
CA ARG A 307 -7.43 -6.05 -22.91
C ARG A 307 -6.85 -7.47 -22.87
N ARG A 308 -5.67 -7.64 -22.27
CA ARG A 308 -4.94 -8.89 -22.21
C ARG A 308 -4.35 -9.01 -20.82
N ILE A 309 -4.52 -10.18 -20.21
CA ILE A 309 -3.96 -10.49 -18.90
C ILE A 309 -2.99 -11.64 -19.11
N ALA A 310 -1.74 -11.45 -18.68
CA ALA A 310 -0.76 -12.52 -18.59
C ALA A 310 -0.71 -12.96 -17.13
N PHE A 311 -0.97 -14.25 -16.88
CA PHE A 311 -0.86 -14.83 -15.55
C PHE A 311 0.49 -15.49 -15.41
N ASP A 312 1.15 -15.25 -14.28
CA ASP A 312 2.19 -16.16 -13.85
C ASP A 312 1.54 -17.52 -13.48
N LYS A 313 2.29 -18.61 -13.63
CA LYS A 313 1.75 -19.94 -13.34
C LYS A 313 1.86 -20.25 -11.85
N THR A 314 3.08 -20.17 -11.33
CA THR A 314 3.40 -20.67 -9.98
C THR A 314 2.89 -19.69 -8.94
N GLY A 315 2.09 -20.15 -7.97
CA GLY A 315 1.57 -19.28 -6.90
C GLY A 315 0.44 -18.33 -7.31
N THR A 316 0.17 -18.18 -8.61
CA THR A 316 -1.00 -17.44 -9.14
C THR A 316 -2.07 -18.38 -9.67
N LEU A 317 -1.73 -19.25 -10.64
CA LEU A 317 -2.66 -20.27 -11.15
C LEU A 317 -2.59 -21.58 -10.37
N THR A 318 -1.47 -21.85 -9.70
CA THR A 318 -1.24 -23.07 -8.91
C THR A 318 -1.20 -22.77 -7.41
N TYR A 319 -1.48 -23.78 -6.59
CA TYR A 319 -1.46 -23.68 -5.13
C TYR A 319 -0.07 -23.48 -4.51
N GLY A 320 1.00 -23.44 -5.32
CA GLY A 320 2.38 -23.26 -4.83
C GLY A 320 2.90 -24.41 -3.96
N LYS A 321 2.16 -25.52 -3.86
CA LYS A 321 2.49 -26.71 -3.07
C LYS A 321 2.56 -27.93 -4.00
N PRO A 322 3.72 -28.59 -4.12
CA PRO A 322 3.80 -29.85 -4.85
C PRO A 322 3.00 -30.93 -4.12
N ASP A 323 2.40 -31.83 -4.89
CA ASP A 323 1.72 -33.03 -4.40
C ASP A 323 2.08 -34.21 -5.30
N VAL A 324 2.03 -35.42 -4.75
CA VAL A 324 2.33 -36.65 -5.48
C VAL A 324 1.14 -37.01 -6.36
N VAL A 325 1.36 -37.01 -7.67
CA VAL A 325 0.30 -37.29 -8.67
C VAL A 325 0.36 -38.71 -9.22
N ALA A 326 1.54 -39.34 -9.22
CA ALA A 326 1.76 -40.68 -9.75
C ALA A 326 2.94 -41.34 -9.04
N ILE A 327 2.87 -42.66 -8.88
CA ILE A 327 3.90 -43.49 -8.26
C ILE A 327 4.12 -44.71 -9.15
N GLU A 328 5.23 -44.72 -9.87
CA GLU A 328 5.56 -45.75 -10.85
C GLU A 328 6.88 -46.43 -10.46
N SER A 329 6.85 -47.76 -10.32
CA SER A 329 8.04 -48.58 -10.10
C SER A 329 8.52 -49.18 -11.41
N PHE A 330 9.81 -49.06 -11.69
CA PHE A 330 10.45 -49.78 -12.81
C PHE A 330 10.70 -51.26 -12.51
N ASP A 331 10.70 -51.64 -11.23
CA ASP A 331 10.88 -53.02 -10.80
C ASP A 331 9.52 -53.62 -10.41
N THR A 332 9.12 -54.67 -11.13
CA THR A 332 7.87 -55.41 -10.88
C THR A 332 7.79 -56.06 -9.50
N SER A 333 8.93 -56.23 -8.81
CA SER A 333 8.99 -56.78 -7.45
C SER A 333 8.67 -55.74 -6.36
N ILE A 334 8.68 -54.44 -6.71
CA ILE A 334 8.39 -53.33 -5.79
C ILE A 334 7.05 -52.73 -6.16
N SER A 335 6.06 -52.86 -5.28
CA SER A 335 4.76 -52.21 -5.45
C SER A 335 4.88 -50.69 -5.27
N SER A 336 3.95 -49.94 -5.85
CA SER A 336 3.91 -48.47 -5.71
C SER A 336 3.79 -48.05 -4.24
N GLU A 337 3.05 -48.79 -3.42
CA GLU A 337 2.93 -48.51 -1.98
C GLU A 337 4.26 -48.70 -1.26
N LYS A 338 5.00 -49.76 -1.60
CA LYS A 338 6.33 -50.04 -1.03
C LYS A 338 7.35 -49.00 -1.46
N LEU A 339 7.32 -48.59 -2.74
CA LEU A 339 8.18 -47.52 -3.26
C LEU A 339 7.92 -46.21 -2.52
N LEU A 340 6.65 -45.84 -2.34
CA LEU A 340 6.27 -44.64 -1.61
C LEU A 340 6.71 -44.72 -0.14
N ALA A 341 6.53 -45.86 0.53
CA ALA A 341 6.92 -46.04 1.92
C ALA A 341 8.44 -45.86 2.13
N ILE A 342 9.25 -46.46 1.26
CA ILE A 342 10.71 -46.37 1.32
C ILE A 342 11.16 -44.93 1.03
N THR A 343 10.58 -44.30 0.00
CA THR A 343 10.93 -42.92 -0.37
C THR A 343 10.51 -41.92 0.70
N ALA A 344 9.30 -42.04 1.26
CA ALA A 344 8.82 -41.20 2.35
C ALA A 344 9.64 -41.39 3.64
N SER A 345 10.13 -42.60 3.92
CA SER A 345 11.03 -42.83 5.06
C SER A 345 12.39 -42.19 4.83
N ALA A 346 12.94 -42.27 3.61
CA ALA A 346 14.19 -41.61 3.24
C ALA A 346 14.10 -40.09 3.32
N GLU A 347 12.95 -39.52 2.94
CA GLU A 347 12.65 -38.08 2.96
C GLU A 347 12.11 -37.60 4.33
N LEU A 348 12.01 -38.46 5.34
CA LEU A 348 11.38 -38.11 6.63
C LEU A 348 12.06 -36.93 7.32
N ARG A 349 13.39 -36.82 7.18
CA ARG A 349 14.22 -35.73 7.72
C ARG A 349 14.50 -34.64 6.68
N SER A 350 13.96 -34.77 5.48
CA SER A 350 14.10 -33.80 4.40
C SER A 350 13.15 -32.65 4.63
N GLU A 351 13.72 -31.46 4.70
CA GLU A 351 12.93 -30.26 4.87
C GLU A 351 12.50 -29.63 3.53
N HIS A 352 13.02 -30.15 2.41
CA HIS A 352 12.71 -29.70 1.06
C HIS A 352 11.22 -29.91 0.72
N PRO A 353 10.53 -28.98 0.01
CA PRO A 353 9.09 -29.10 -0.23
C PRO A 353 8.67 -30.37 -0.95
N LEU A 354 9.51 -30.90 -1.86
CA LEU A 354 9.26 -32.18 -2.52
C LEU A 354 9.27 -33.34 -1.51
N GLY A 355 10.31 -33.44 -0.67
CA GLY A 355 10.38 -34.45 0.39
C GLY A 355 9.20 -34.36 1.36
N LYS A 356 8.87 -33.15 1.82
CA LYS A 356 7.69 -32.88 2.63
C LYS A 356 6.39 -33.30 1.96
N SER A 357 6.23 -33.05 0.66
CA SER A 357 5.05 -33.45 -0.10
C SER A 357 4.90 -34.97 -0.16
N ILE A 358 6.00 -35.70 -0.35
CA ILE A 358 6.02 -37.18 -0.37
C ILE A 358 5.63 -37.74 1.01
N VAL A 359 6.24 -37.21 2.08
CA VAL A 359 5.94 -37.62 3.46
C VAL A 359 4.48 -37.32 3.83
N SER A 360 3.98 -36.13 3.48
CA SER A 360 2.59 -35.72 3.74
C SER A 360 1.59 -36.58 2.96
N HIS A 361 1.88 -36.86 1.70
CA HIS A 361 1.04 -37.70 0.86
C HIS A 361 0.94 -39.12 1.43
N PHE A 362 2.07 -39.73 1.81
CA PHE A 362 2.08 -41.05 2.44
C PHE A 362 1.24 -41.09 3.72
N LYS A 363 1.38 -40.09 4.61
CA LYS A 363 0.61 -39.99 5.85
C LYS A 363 -0.91 -39.85 5.64
N THR A 364 -1.33 -39.37 4.47
CA THR A 364 -2.74 -39.20 4.13
C THR A 364 -3.36 -40.51 3.62
N ILE A 365 -2.59 -41.31 2.88
CA ILE A 365 -3.10 -42.54 2.24
C ILE A 365 -2.83 -43.82 3.04
N SER A 366 -1.88 -43.79 3.98
CA SER A 366 -1.44 -44.98 4.74
C SER A 366 -1.41 -44.69 6.25
N SER A 367 -1.82 -45.68 7.03
CA SER A 367 -1.69 -45.69 8.50
C SER A 367 -0.39 -46.33 8.99
N HIS A 368 0.47 -46.79 8.09
CA HIS A 368 1.75 -47.39 8.44
C HIS A 368 2.72 -46.35 8.98
N THR A 369 3.52 -46.74 9.97
CA THR A 369 4.60 -45.91 10.51
C THR A 369 5.78 -45.89 9.55
N LEU A 370 6.29 -44.69 9.26
CA LEU A 370 7.54 -44.51 8.54
C LEU A 370 8.71 -44.94 9.41
N GLU A 371 9.72 -45.54 8.78
CA GLU A 371 10.98 -45.88 9.46
C GLU A 371 11.85 -44.62 9.57
N ASP A 372 12.57 -44.47 10.69
CA ASP A 372 13.50 -43.36 10.86
C ASP A 372 14.77 -43.62 10.03
N PRO A 373 15.13 -42.73 9.09
CA PRO A 373 16.29 -42.92 8.22
C PRO A 373 17.60 -42.82 9.01
N GLN A 374 18.49 -43.79 8.78
CA GLN A 374 19.88 -43.75 9.28
C GLN A 374 20.78 -43.04 8.26
N GLU A 375 21.88 -42.44 8.72
CA GLU A 375 22.87 -41.74 7.87
C GLU A 375 22.24 -40.77 6.85
N PHE A 376 21.26 -39.97 7.29
CA PHE A 376 20.62 -38.98 6.42
C PHE A 376 21.62 -37.88 6.00
N GLU A 377 21.75 -37.70 4.69
CA GLU A 377 22.61 -36.72 4.04
C GLU A 377 21.81 -35.98 2.96
N LEU A 378 21.79 -34.65 3.02
CA LEU A 378 21.19 -33.81 1.99
C LEU A 378 22.28 -33.41 1.00
N ILE A 379 22.11 -33.81 -0.26
CA ILE A 379 23.05 -33.54 -1.36
C ILE A 379 22.48 -32.36 -2.16
N ALA A 380 23.02 -31.17 -1.92
CA ALA A 380 22.55 -29.93 -2.54
C ALA A 380 22.44 -30.04 -4.07
N GLY A 381 21.29 -29.63 -4.61
CA GLY A 381 21.01 -29.69 -6.05
C GLY A 381 20.75 -31.09 -6.63
N ARG A 382 20.93 -32.17 -5.83
CA ARG A 382 20.72 -33.55 -6.28
C ARG A 382 19.60 -34.26 -5.52
N GLY A 383 19.47 -34.10 -4.20
CA GLY A 383 18.41 -34.71 -3.42
C GLY A 383 18.88 -35.20 -2.05
N VAL A 384 18.40 -36.35 -1.60
CA VAL A 384 18.75 -36.94 -0.30
C VAL A 384 19.30 -38.36 -0.44
N LYS A 385 20.16 -38.72 0.50
CA LYS A 385 20.72 -40.06 0.68
C LYS A 385 20.48 -40.50 2.12
N SER A 386 20.02 -41.74 2.30
CA SER A 386 19.83 -42.31 3.63
C SER A 386 19.80 -43.84 3.58
N ILE A 387 19.81 -44.47 4.76
CA ILE A 387 19.67 -45.91 4.91
C ILE A 387 18.30 -46.19 5.56
N VAL A 388 17.46 -46.96 4.86
CA VAL A 388 16.11 -47.37 5.29
C VAL A 388 16.01 -48.89 5.16
N SER A 389 15.56 -49.58 6.23
CA SER A 389 15.52 -51.05 6.31
C SER A 389 16.84 -51.76 5.90
N GLY A 390 17.99 -51.13 6.14
CA GLY A 390 19.32 -51.65 5.77
C GLY A 390 19.71 -51.46 4.28
N ASN A 391 18.88 -50.80 3.47
CA ASN A 391 19.18 -50.47 2.08
C ASN A 391 19.56 -49.00 1.95
N THR A 392 20.56 -48.71 1.13
CA THR A 392 20.91 -47.32 0.77
C THR A 392 19.90 -46.80 -0.25
N ILE A 393 19.19 -45.73 0.12
CA ILE A 393 18.18 -45.06 -0.70
C ILE A 393 18.73 -43.71 -1.15
N LEU A 394 18.57 -43.43 -2.44
CA LEU A 394 18.85 -42.14 -3.07
C LEU A 394 17.53 -41.62 -3.66
N ALA A 395 17.07 -40.46 -3.22
CA ALA A 395 15.87 -39.81 -3.72
C ALA A 395 16.23 -38.42 -4.24
N GLY A 396 16.07 -38.17 -5.54
CA GLY A 396 16.62 -36.98 -6.16
C GLY A 396 16.71 -37.03 -7.68
N ASN A 397 17.28 -35.97 -8.26
CA ASN A 397 17.67 -35.95 -9.67
C ASN A 397 19.06 -36.60 -9.86
N THR A 398 19.48 -36.76 -11.12
CA THR A 398 20.72 -37.46 -11.50
C THR A 398 21.94 -36.57 -11.47
#